data_AF-A0A956V0Y4-F1
#
_entry.id   AF-A0A956V0Y4-F1
#
_cell.length_a   1.000
_cell.length_b   1.000
_cell.length_c   1.000
_cell.angle_alpha   90.00
_cell.angle_beta   90.00
_cell.angle_gamma   90.00
#
_symmetry.space_group_name_H-M   'P 1'
#
loop_
_entity.id
_entity.type
_entity.pdbx_description
1 polymer ?
#
loop_
_entity_poly.entity_id
_entity_poly.type
_entity_poly.pdbx_seq_one_letter_code
_entity_poly.pdbx_strand_id
1 'polypeptide(L)'
;MMAPFVYPEKVDRMARLLVYVDGFNLYYGFFLPGKKRDGRPSRDKWIDPNKLAIAIAQQIWQDESEFEVVHIRYCTSEALADANDPDLKIRQTHYLNALDSLENLKLILGSFVERQKNARLYSPGHRVNKHASQFYSSPEYDEEGDPMSPSYSTLSTLVSSGHTCEQVFEWEAKKHKVKPNGIQDHTIRVAIREEKGSDVNLAAYLVRDCIREEFDYALVISNDSDLADAIALAREESGKPIYVASPHYRNVRKAFPIKDSRQQKLIDSASGYHVIDTTVLPDCQFPDEVWNAKSGITARRPKDWR
;
A
#
# COMPACT_ATOMS: atom_id res chain seq x y z
N MET A 1 -5.35 28.60 -4.40
CA MET A 1 -4.55 28.74 -5.63
C MET A 1 -4.01 27.34 -5.93
N MET A 2 -4.14 26.80 -7.14
CA MET A 2 -3.38 25.60 -7.48
C MET A 2 -1.89 25.99 -7.41
N ALA A 3 -1.05 25.18 -6.76
CA ALA A 3 0.40 25.35 -6.86
C ALA A 3 0.76 25.45 -8.36
N PRO A 4 1.59 26.42 -8.78
CA PRO A 4 1.97 26.53 -10.18
C PRO A 4 2.70 25.25 -10.55
N PHE A 5 2.14 24.50 -11.50
CA PHE A 5 2.85 23.39 -12.11
C PHE A 5 4.08 23.96 -12.79
N VAL A 6 5.26 23.69 -12.23
CA VAL A 6 6.52 24.11 -12.79
C VAL A 6 6.89 23.06 -13.83
N TYR A 7 6.77 23.42 -15.11
CA TYR A 7 7.35 22.61 -16.17
C TYR A 7 8.87 22.60 -16.00
N PRO A 8 9.52 21.46 -16.24
CA PRO A 8 10.96 21.40 -16.19
C PRO A 8 11.56 22.37 -17.21
N GLU A 9 12.63 23.08 -16.84
CA GLU A 9 13.46 23.75 -17.82
C GLU A 9 14.11 22.70 -18.73
N LYS A 10 14.14 22.97 -20.04
CA LYS A 10 14.78 22.09 -21.02
C LYS A 10 16.27 22.01 -20.71
N VAL A 11 16.79 20.79 -20.60
CA VAL A 11 18.21 20.54 -20.39
C VAL A 11 18.81 20.09 -21.72
N ASP A 12 19.95 20.67 -22.12
CA ASP A 12 20.66 20.34 -23.39
C ASP A 12 21.38 18.97 -23.36
N ARG A 13 21.18 18.18 -22.30
CA ARG A 13 21.70 16.82 -22.12
C ARG A 13 20.60 15.88 -21.66
N MET A 14 20.85 14.57 -21.71
CA MET A 14 20.01 13.56 -21.08
C MET A 14 19.77 13.93 -19.61
N ALA A 15 18.50 14.11 -19.26
CA ALA A 15 18.09 14.48 -17.92
C ALA A 15 18.09 13.28 -16.98
N ARG A 16 18.48 13.51 -15.73
CA ARG A 16 18.64 12.48 -14.71
C ARG A 16 17.44 12.48 -13.78
N LEU A 17 16.66 11.40 -13.81
CA LEU A 17 15.46 11.23 -12.99
C LEU A 17 15.72 10.31 -11.79
N LEU A 18 15.49 10.83 -10.58
CA LEU A 18 15.40 10.03 -9.36
C LEU A 18 13.95 9.65 -9.08
N VAL A 19 13.69 8.39 -8.73
CA VAL A 19 12.33 7.91 -8.47
C VAL A 19 12.23 7.34 -7.05
N TYR A 20 11.16 7.71 -6.34
CA TYR A 20 10.84 7.22 -5.01
C TYR A 20 9.44 6.63 -5.04
N VAL A 21 9.31 5.36 -4.66
CA VAL A 21 8.05 4.63 -4.72
C VAL A 21 7.65 4.22 -3.32
N ASP A 22 6.47 4.69 -2.92
CA ASP A 22 5.77 4.21 -1.74
C ASP A 22 4.96 2.96 -2.12
N GLY A 23 5.48 1.79 -1.77
CA GLY A 23 4.89 0.51 -2.16
C GLY A 23 3.50 0.29 -1.58
N PHE A 24 3.22 0.78 -0.37
CA PHE A 24 1.90 0.65 0.24
C PHE A 24 0.90 1.61 -0.40
N ASN A 25 1.28 2.88 -0.57
CA ASN A 25 0.40 3.85 -1.20
C ASN A 25 0.10 3.48 -2.66
N LEU A 26 1.10 2.97 -3.39
CA LEU A 26 0.91 2.41 -4.73
C LEU A 26 -0.08 1.23 -4.72
N TYR A 27 0.16 0.24 -3.85
CA TYR A 27 -0.67 -0.97 -3.80
C TYR A 27 -2.12 -0.65 -3.40
N TYR A 28 -2.31 0.12 -2.34
CA TYR A 28 -3.64 0.49 -1.85
C TYR A 28 -4.34 1.54 -2.72
N GLY A 29 -3.58 2.36 -3.43
CA GLY A 29 -4.08 3.37 -4.37
C GLY A 29 -4.73 2.72 -5.60
N PHE A 30 -4.04 1.77 -6.23
CA PHE A 30 -4.49 1.17 -7.49
C PHE A 30 -5.25 -0.15 -7.36
N PHE A 31 -4.88 -1.01 -6.40
CA PHE A 31 -5.18 -2.44 -6.51
C PHE A 31 -6.27 -2.93 -5.56
N LEU A 32 -6.69 -2.11 -4.60
CA LEU A 32 -7.83 -2.45 -3.75
C LEU A 32 -9.17 -2.36 -4.51
N PRO A 33 -10.15 -3.21 -4.16
CA PRO A 33 -11.50 -3.14 -4.73
C PRO A 33 -12.12 -1.74 -4.59
N GLY A 34 -12.89 -1.31 -5.60
CA GLY A 34 -13.52 0.01 -5.61
C GLY A 34 -12.60 1.19 -5.97
N LYS A 35 -11.32 0.94 -6.29
CA LYS A 35 -10.39 1.96 -6.77
C LYS A 35 -10.37 2.14 -8.29
N LYS A 36 -10.76 1.10 -9.05
CA LYS A 36 -11.03 1.22 -10.49
C LYS A 36 -12.43 1.80 -10.72
N ARG A 37 -12.63 2.49 -11.85
CA ARG A 37 -13.93 3.03 -12.28
C ARG A 37 -15.01 1.95 -12.41
N ASP A 38 -14.62 0.72 -12.73
CA ASP A 38 -15.50 -0.45 -12.85
C ASP A 38 -15.70 -1.22 -11.52
N GLY A 39 -15.05 -0.80 -10.44
CA GLY A 39 -15.12 -1.41 -9.11
C GLY A 39 -14.39 -2.75 -8.97
N ARG A 40 -13.78 -3.29 -10.04
CA ARG A 40 -13.13 -4.60 -10.02
C ARG A 40 -11.72 -4.52 -9.44
N PRO A 41 -11.23 -5.58 -8.77
CA PRO A 41 -9.83 -5.68 -8.39
C PRO A 41 -8.92 -5.56 -9.62
N SER A 42 -7.86 -4.78 -9.52
CA SER A 42 -6.88 -4.72 -10.61
C SER A 42 -6.14 -6.06 -10.73
N ARG A 43 -5.95 -6.53 -11.96
CA ARG A 43 -5.02 -7.63 -12.26
C ARG A 43 -3.61 -7.13 -12.55
N ASP A 44 -3.47 -5.83 -12.80
CA ASP A 44 -2.23 -5.18 -13.22
C ASP A 44 -1.28 -4.92 -12.03
N LYS A 45 -1.11 -5.92 -11.14
CA LYS A 45 -0.33 -5.82 -9.90
C LYS A 45 1.15 -6.20 -10.08
N TRP A 46 1.54 -6.69 -11.25
CA TRP A 46 2.90 -7.11 -11.59
C TRP A 46 3.70 -5.95 -12.21
N ILE A 47 3.67 -4.79 -11.55
CA ILE A 47 4.22 -3.53 -12.08
C ILE A 47 5.74 -3.50 -12.05
N ASP A 48 6.34 -3.12 -13.17
CA ASP A 48 7.71 -2.66 -13.27
C ASP A 48 7.78 -1.16 -12.93
N PRO A 49 8.37 -0.77 -11.78
CA PRO A 49 8.43 0.63 -11.37
C PRO A 49 9.22 1.53 -12.32
N ASN A 50 10.18 0.97 -13.07
CA ASN A 50 10.96 1.72 -14.03
C ASN A 50 10.09 2.12 -15.22
N LYS A 51 9.34 1.15 -15.77
CA LYS A 51 8.37 1.44 -16.84
C LYS A 51 7.28 2.41 -16.37
N LEU A 52 6.77 2.21 -15.16
CA LEU A 52 5.76 3.10 -14.58
C LEU A 52 6.29 4.54 -14.44
N ALA A 53 7.51 4.71 -13.95
CA ALA A 53 8.13 6.02 -13.83
C ALA A 53 8.29 6.71 -15.19
N ILE A 54 8.74 5.97 -16.22
CA ILE A 54 8.86 6.48 -17.59
C ILE A 54 7.50 6.92 -18.14
N ALA A 55 6.47 6.08 -18.00
CA ALA A 55 5.12 6.41 -18.48
C ALA A 55 4.54 7.64 -17.77
N ILE A 56 4.76 7.78 -16.45
CA ILE A 56 4.35 8.97 -15.70
C ILE A 56 5.12 10.21 -16.15
N ALA A 57 6.44 10.10 -16.26
CA ALA A 57 7.31 11.18 -16.71
C ALA A 57 6.89 11.70 -18.09
N GLN A 58 6.58 10.82 -19.04
CA GLN A 58 6.08 11.20 -20.37
C GLN A 58 4.71 11.90 -20.33
N GLN A 59 3.87 11.63 -19.34
CA GLN A 59 2.61 12.37 -19.16
C GLN A 59 2.82 13.77 -18.59
N ILE A 60 3.84 13.94 -17.73
CA ILE A 60 4.16 15.20 -17.06
C ILE A 60 4.98 16.11 -17.99
N TRP A 61 5.95 15.55 -18.71
CA TRP A 61 6.90 16.26 -19.56
C TRP A 61 6.59 15.96 -21.01
N GLN A 62 5.70 16.77 -21.59
CA GLN A 62 5.20 16.59 -22.97
C GLN A 62 6.21 16.98 -24.06
N ASP A 63 7.38 17.53 -23.70
CA ASP A 63 8.42 18.00 -24.63
C ASP A 63 9.72 17.19 -24.55
N GLU A 64 10.45 17.17 -25.68
CA GLU A 64 11.61 16.38 -26.16
C GLU A 64 12.84 16.18 -25.24
N SER A 65 12.79 16.48 -23.94
CA SER A 65 13.95 16.21 -23.07
C SER A 65 14.07 14.71 -22.86
N GLU A 66 15.06 14.09 -23.48
CA GLU A 66 15.43 12.71 -23.18
C GLU A 66 15.81 12.62 -21.70
N PHE A 67 15.29 11.62 -20.99
CA PHE A 67 15.64 11.38 -19.60
C PHE A 67 15.99 9.92 -19.36
N GLU A 68 16.84 9.70 -18.38
CA GLU A 68 17.17 8.38 -17.85
C GLU A 68 16.73 8.27 -16.39
N VAL A 69 16.23 7.09 -16.00
CA VAL A 69 15.92 6.78 -14.61
C VAL A 69 17.19 6.28 -13.93
N VAL A 70 17.88 7.19 -13.25
CA VAL A 70 19.19 6.92 -12.61
C VAL A 70 19.06 5.90 -11.50
N HIS A 71 18.09 6.11 -10.59
CA HIS A 71 17.78 5.11 -9.58
C HIS A 71 16.35 5.20 -9.07
N ILE A 72 15.86 4.08 -8.56
CA ILE A 72 14.57 3.90 -7.93
C ILE A 72 14.78 3.48 -6.48
N ARG A 73 14.21 4.22 -5.53
CA ARG A 73 14.08 3.82 -4.13
C ARG A 73 12.67 3.27 -3.92
N TYR A 74 12.55 1.96 -3.76
CA TYR A 74 11.26 1.32 -3.52
C TYR A 74 11.11 1.01 -2.03
N CYS A 75 10.29 1.77 -1.33
CA CYS A 75 10.05 1.60 0.10
C CYS A 75 8.79 0.75 0.32
N THR A 76 8.93 -0.35 1.03
CA THR A 76 7.80 -1.23 1.38
C THR A 76 8.15 -2.05 2.60
N SER A 77 7.26 -2.95 3.03
CA SER A 77 7.52 -3.89 4.12
C SER A 77 6.97 -5.27 3.76
N GLU A 78 7.59 -6.31 4.30
CA GLU A 78 7.13 -7.69 4.07
C GLU A 78 5.70 -7.90 4.56
N ALA A 79 4.84 -8.40 3.70
CA ALA A 79 3.47 -8.62 4.09
C ALA A 79 3.40 -9.72 5.15
N LEU A 80 2.50 -9.53 6.10
CA LEU A 80 2.24 -10.52 7.14
C LEU A 80 1.38 -11.65 6.56
N ALA A 81 1.52 -12.84 7.12
CA ALA A 81 0.66 -13.95 6.74
C ALA A 81 -0.80 -13.60 7.09
N ASP A 82 -1.72 -13.87 6.17
CA ASP A 82 -3.17 -13.70 6.36
C ASP A 82 -3.83 -15.07 6.23
N ALA A 83 -4.64 -15.46 7.22
CA ALA A 83 -5.37 -16.72 7.20
C ALA A 83 -6.39 -16.80 6.05
N ASN A 84 -6.90 -15.65 5.58
CA ASN A 84 -7.86 -15.58 4.48
C ASN A 84 -7.19 -15.54 3.11
N ASP A 85 -5.87 -15.36 3.06
CA ASP A 85 -5.09 -15.27 1.83
C ASP A 85 -3.72 -15.93 2.04
N PRO A 86 -3.68 -17.28 2.09
CA PRO A 86 -2.46 -18.02 2.40
C PRO A 86 -1.32 -17.79 1.39
N ASP A 87 -1.68 -17.45 0.15
CA ASP A 87 -0.74 -17.21 -0.94
C ASP A 87 -0.18 -15.78 -0.96
N LEU A 88 -0.66 -14.89 -0.08
CA LEU A 88 -0.28 -13.47 -0.05
C LEU A 88 1.22 -13.26 0.05
N LYS A 89 1.87 -13.97 0.98
CA LYS A 89 3.34 -13.93 1.14
C LYS A 89 4.05 -14.45 -0.11
N ILE A 90 3.58 -15.56 -0.67
CA ILE A 90 4.19 -16.17 -1.86
C ILE A 90 4.16 -15.20 -3.04
N ARG A 91 3.00 -14.56 -3.29
CA ARG A 91 2.87 -13.56 -4.36
C ARG A 91 3.77 -12.36 -4.13
N GLN A 92 3.84 -11.86 -2.90
CA GLN A 92 4.72 -10.74 -2.57
C GLN A 92 6.19 -11.13 -2.71
N THR A 93 6.62 -12.30 -2.26
CA THR A 93 8.00 -12.78 -2.43
C THR A 93 8.40 -12.82 -3.90
N HIS A 94 7.53 -13.32 -4.79
CA HIS A 94 7.80 -13.24 -6.23
C HIS A 94 7.97 -11.78 -6.69
N TYR A 95 7.11 -10.88 -6.24
CA TYR A 95 7.18 -9.47 -6.62
C TYR A 95 8.46 -8.79 -6.11
N LEU A 96 8.82 -8.97 -4.84
CA LEU A 96 10.06 -8.42 -4.28
C LEU A 96 11.30 -8.98 -5.01
N ASN A 97 11.29 -10.27 -5.38
CA ASN A 97 12.37 -10.86 -6.18
C ASN A 97 12.46 -10.25 -7.58
N ALA A 98 11.33 -9.91 -8.22
CA ALA A 98 11.30 -9.21 -9.50
C ALA A 98 11.80 -7.77 -9.36
N LEU A 99 11.39 -7.05 -8.31
CA LEU A 99 11.90 -5.71 -8.01
C LEU A 99 13.42 -5.71 -7.82
N ASP A 100 13.94 -6.66 -7.04
CA ASP A 100 15.38 -6.76 -6.77
C ASP A 100 16.20 -7.13 -8.02
N SER A 101 15.58 -7.65 -9.09
CA SER A 101 16.26 -7.91 -10.36
C SER A 101 16.68 -6.63 -11.09
N LEU A 102 16.02 -5.50 -10.83
CA LEU A 102 16.32 -4.22 -11.48
C LEU A 102 17.65 -3.66 -10.93
N GLU A 103 18.57 -3.32 -11.82
CA GLU A 103 19.90 -2.79 -11.44
C GLU A 103 19.83 -1.40 -10.84
N ASN A 104 18.97 -0.54 -11.39
CA ASN A 104 18.76 0.82 -10.92
C ASN A 104 17.82 0.90 -9.71
N LEU A 105 17.26 -0.22 -9.22
CA LEU A 105 16.36 -0.24 -8.08
C LEU A 105 17.06 -0.67 -6.79
N LYS A 106 16.84 0.10 -5.72
CA LYS A 106 17.13 -0.30 -4.34
C LYS A 106 15.83 -0.53 -3.58
N LEU A 107 15.62 -1.78 -3.16
CA LEU A 107 14.52 -2.16 -2.27
C LEU A 107 14.87 -1.75 -0.83
N ILE A 108 14.00 -1.00 -0.17
CA ILE A 108 14.17 -0.55 1.22
C ILE A 108 13.01 -1.10 2.04
N LEU A 109 13.33 -2.10 2.87
CA LEU A 109 12.33 -2.76 3.72
C LEU A 109 12.17 -2.01 5.05
N GLY A 110 10.94 -1.68 5.39
CA GLY A 110 10.56 -1.27 6.74
C GLY A 110 10.47 -2.47 7.69
N SER A 111 10.03 -2.21 8.92
CA SER A 111 9.92 -3.22 9.97
C SER A 111 8.48 -3.30 10.51
N PHE A 112 8.11 -4.42 11.13
CA PHE A 112 6.84 -4.51 11.85
C PHE A 112 7.08 -4.47 13.35
N VAL A 113 6.25 -3.68 14.03
CA VAL A 113 6.21 -3.65 15.49
C VAL A 113 4.87 -4.22 15.94
N GLU A 114 4.93 -5.25 16.78
CA GLU A 114 3.75 -5.80 17.43
C GLU A 114 3.38 -4.95 18.64
N ARG A 115 2.13 -4.52 18.70
CA ARG A 115 1.57 -3.78 19.84
C ARG A 115 0.37 -4.51 20.40
N GLN A 116 0.34 -4.62 21.72
CA GLN A 116 -0.83 -5.10 22.44
C GLN A 116 -1.83 -3.94 22.56
N LYS A 117 -3.05 -4.12 22.05
CA LYS A 117 -4.17 -3.18 22.25
C LYS A 117 -5.34 -3.90 22.90
N ASN A 118 -6.11 -3.17 23.70
CA ASN A 118 -7.39 -3.67 24.19
C ASN A 118 -8.46 -3.39 23.13
N ALA A 119 -9.09 -4.43 22.60
CA ALA A 119 -10.20 -4.34 21.66
C ALA A 119 -11.51 -4.75 22.35
N ARG A 120 -12.62 -4.08 22.02
CA ARG A 120 -13.95 -4.45 22.52
C ARG A 120 -14.48 -5.64 21.74
N LEU A 121 -14.94 -6.66 22.46
CA LEU A 121 -15.65 -7.80 21.90
C LEU A 121 -17.12 -7.40 21.73
N TYR A 122 -17.65 -7.46 20.50
CA TYR A 122 -19.06 -7.21 20.23
C TYR A 122 -19.86 -8.52 20.25
N SER A 123 -21.16 -8.46 20.54
CA SER A 123 -22.08 -9.60 20.36
C SER A 123 -22.69 -9.58 18.94
N PRO A 124 -22.98 -10.75 18.30
CA PRO A 124 -23.61 -10.80 16.98
C PRO A 124 -25.01 -10.16 16.99
N GLY A 125 -25.30 -9.29 16.02
CA GLY A 125 -26.62 -8.65 15.84
C GLY A 125 -26.61 -7.12 15.75
N HIS A 126 -25.48 -6.47 16.03
CA HIS A 126 -25.32 -5.03 15.77
C HIS A 126 -24.70 -4.78 14.39
N ARG A 127 -25.29 -3.86 13.62
CA ARG A 127 -24.70 -3.38 12.37
C ARG A 127 -23.37 -2.69 12.67
N VAL A 128 -22.26 -3.39 12.43
CA VAL A 128 -20.92 -2.83 12.50
C VAL A 128 -20.68 -2.01 11.22
N ASN A 129 -20.23 -0.76 11.35
CA ASN A 129 -19.80 0.03 10.20
C ASN A 129 -18.62 -0.69 9.50
N LYS A 130 -18.61 -0.69 8.16
CA LYS A 130 -17.66 -1.37 7.24
C LYS A 130 -16.15 -1.14 7.48
N HIS A 131 -15.75 -0.38 8.50
CA HIS A 131 -14.36 -0.04 8.82
C HIS A 131 -13.77 -0.76 10.03
N ALA A 132 -14.54 -1.61 10.72
CA ALA A 132 -14.02 -2.40 11.85
C ALA A 132 -13.59 -3.80 11.38
N SER A 133 -12.29 -4.03 11.27
CA SER A 133 -11.72 -5.35 11.05
C SER A 133 -11.66 -6.15 12.37
N GLN A 134 -12.45 -7.23 12.44
CA GLN A 134 -12.23 -8.53 13.16
C GLN A 134 -12.18 -8.46 14.72
N PHE A 135 -12.65 -9.40 15.57
CA PHE A 135 -12.82 -10.88 15.60
C PHE A 135 -13.95 -11.27 16.62
N TYR A 136 -14.48 -12.51 16.57
CA TYR A 136 -15.49 -13.05 17.52
C TYR A 136 -15.17 -14.51 17.93
N SER A 137 -15.46 -14.91 19.17
CA SER A 137 -15.35 -16.29 19.71
C SER A 137 -16.71 -16.81 20.22
N SER A 138 -16.99 -18.11 20.05
CA SER A 138 -18.10 -18.81 20.74
C SER A 138 -17.70 -19.15 22.19
N PRO A 139 -18.56 -18.96 23.20
CA PRO A 139 -18.27 -19.40 24.55
C PRO A 139 -18.36 -20.93 24.65
N GLU A 140 -17.31 -21.57 25.18
CA GLU A 140 -17.41 -22.95 25.68
C GLU A 140 -18.05 -22.90 27.08
N TYR A 141 -18.98 -23.81 27.34
CA TYR A 141 -19.65 -23.94 28.64
C TYR A 141 -19.21 -25.24 29.31
N ASP A 142 -19.09 -25.22 30.64
CA ASP A 142 -18.84 -26.44 31.41
C ASP A 142 -20.10 -27.34 31.53
N GLU A 143 -19.96 -28.49 32.19
CA GLU A 143 -21.07 -29.44 32.42
C GLU A 143 -22.21 -28.86 33.25
N GLU A 144 -22.00 -27.71 33.91
CA GLU A 144 -22.97 -26.97 34.72
C GLU A 144 -23.63 -25.82 33.93
N GLY A 145 -23.15 -25.53 32.72
CA GLY A 145 -23.69 -24.51 31.82
C GLY A 145 -23.11 -23.11 32.03
N ASP A 146 -22.00 -22.99 32.76
CA ASP A 146 -21.31 -21.72 32.99
C ASP A 146 -20.19 -21.50 31.96
N PRO A 147 -19.97 -20.26 31.48
CA PRO A 147 -19.02 -19.97 30.42
C PRO A 147 -17.58 -20.14 30.92
N MET A 148 -16.87 -21.14 30.38
CA MET A 148 -15.44 -21.33 30.60
C MET A 148 -14.63 -20.33 29.78
N SER A 149 -13.56 -19.80 30.39
CA SER A 149 -12.55 -19.04 29.68
C SER A 149 -11.83 -19.98 28.69
N PRO A 150 -11.86 -19.73 27.37
CA PRO A 150 -11.31 -20.69 26.42
C PRO A 150 -9.78 -20.75 26.53
N SER A 151 -9.24 -21.95 26.52
CA SER A 151 -7.79 -22.12 26.34
C SER A 151 -7.42 -21.79 24.89
N TYR A 152 -6.26 -21.15 24.71
CA TYR A 152 -5.74 -20.65 23.43
C TYR A 152 -5.65 -21.73 22.32
N SER A 153 -5.68 -23.02 22.68
CA SER A 153 -5.50 -24.16 21.76
C SER A 153 -6.72 -24.44 20.88
N THR A 154 -7.94 -24.20 21.36
CA THR A 154 -9.16 -24.48 20.60
C THR A 154 -9.40 -23.44 19.49
N LEU A 155 -8.94 -22.20 19.71
CA LEU A 155 -9.09 -21.06 18.81
C LEU A 155 -8.33 -21.21 17.48
N SER A 156 -7.19 -21.91 17.46
CA SER A 156 -6.45 -22.11 16.20
C SER A 156 -7.11 -23.17 15.31
N THR A 157 -7.86 -24.11 15.88
CA THR A 157 -8.35 -25.29 15.17
C THR A 157 -9.61 -25.01 14.34
N LEU A 158 -10.55 -24.20 14.85
CA LEU A 158 -11.82 -23.91 14.16
C LEU A 158 -11.69 -22.90 13.01
N VAL A 159 -10.81 -21.90 13.15
CA VAL A 159 -10.49 -20.95 12.08
C VAL A 159 -9.73 -21.63 10.93
N SER A 160 -8.99 -22.70 11.22
CA SER A 160 -8.23 -23.49 10.23
C SER A 160 -9.11 -24.30 9.26
N SER A 161 -10.42 -24.41 9.52
CA SER A 161 -11.38 -25.17 8.72
C SER A 161 -12.27 -24.32 7.78
N GLY A 162 -11.90 -23.07 7.51
CA GLY A 162 -12.43 -22.29 6.39
C GLY A 162 -13.89 -21.82 6.48
N HIS A 163 -14.47 -21.82 7.68
CA HIS A 163 -15.77 -21.20 7.93
C HIS A 163 -15.57 -19.79 8.51
N THR A 164 -16.39 -18.81 8.11
CA THR A 164 -16.39 -17.51 8.81
C THR A 164 -16.97 -17.70 10.21
N CYS A 165 -16.52 -16.93 11.21
CA CYS A 165 -17.09 -17.01 12.55
C CYS A 165 -18.63 -16.84 12.55
N GLU A 166 -19.18 -16.07 11.61
CA GLU A 166 -20.63 -15.91 11.42
C GLU A 166 -21.34 -17.21 11.02
N GLN A 167 -20.73 -18.02 10.14
CA GLN A 167 -21.30 -19.29 9.67
C GLN A 167 -21.29 -20.38 10.75
N VAL A 168 -20.24 -20.41 11.59
CA VAL A 168 -20.14 -21.34 12.73
C VAL A 168 -21.20 -21.02 13.79
N PHE A 169 -21.44 -19.73 14.05
CA PHE A 169 -22.43 -19.27 15.01
C PHE A 169 -23.89 -19.45 14.57
N GLU A 170 -24.24 -19.23 13.29
CA GLU A 170 -25.60 -19.50 12.80
C GLU A 170 -25.97 -21.00 12.91
N TRP A 171 -24.97 -21.88 12.76
CA TRP A 171 -25.13 -23.31 12.91
C TRP A 171 -25.35 -23.71 14.38
N GLU A 172 -24.55 -23.20 15.33
CA GLU A 172 -24.72 -23.47 16.76
C GLU A 172 -26.00 -22.85 17.35
N ALA A 173 -26.35 -21.62 16.96
CA ALA A 173 -27.56 -20.95 17.43
C ALA A 173 -28.85 -21.65 16.96
N LYS A 174 -28.86 -22.21 15.73
CA LYS A 174 -29.97 -23.07 15.25
C LYS A 174 -30.03 -24.39 15.99
N LYS A 175 -28.88 -24.99 16.31
CA LYS A 175 -28.77 -26.26 17.04
C LYS A 175 -29.25 -26.14 18.49
N HIS A 176 -29.01 -25.01 19.14
CA HIS A 176 -29.30 -24.80 20.57
C HIS A 176 -30.46 -23.82 20.89
N LYS A 177 -31.14 -23.24 19.89
CA LYS A 177 -32.32 -22.36 20.03
C LYS A 177 -32.14 -21.16 20.99
N VAL A 178 -30.95 -20.57 21.04
CA VAL A 178 -30.65 -19.45 21.96
C VAL A 178 -31.04 -18.10 21.34
N LYS A 179 -31.66 -17.20 22.12
CA LYS A 179 -31.96 -15.81 21.71
C LYS A 179 -30.81 -14.87 22.09
N PRO A 180 -30.34 -13.97 21.20
CA PRO A 180 -29.21 -13.09 21.50
C PRO A 180 -29.71 -11.86 22.29
N ASN A 181 -29.65 -11.90 23.61
CA ASN A 181 -29.84 -10.72 24.46
C ASN A 181 -28.80 -10.73 25.58
N GLY A 182 -27.86 -9.79 25.51
CA GLY A 182 -26.84 -9.57 26.54
C GLY A 182 -25.55 -9.01 25.94
N ILE A 183 -25.45 -7.68 25.88
CA ILE A 183 -24.16 -7.01 25.61
C ILE A 183 -23.36 -7.11 26.91
N GLN A 184 -22.33 -7.95 26.95
CA GLN A 184 -21.32 -7.86 27.99
C GLN A 184 -20.07 -7.17 27.41
N ASP A 185 -19.70 -6.03 27.98
CA ASP A 185 -18.61 -5.15 27.54
C ASP A 185 -17.24 -5.76 27.90
N HIS A 186 -16.84 -6.82 27.19
CA HIS A 186 -15.55 -7.48 27.39
C HIS A 186 -14.49 -6.82 26.53
N THR A 187 -13.37 -6.42 27.13
CA THR A 187 -12.18 -5.99 26.39
C THR A 187 -11.17 -7.14 26.37
N ILE A 188 -10.70 -7.49 25.18
CA ILE A 188 -9.68 -8.51 24.96
C ILE A 188 -8.36 -7.84 24.55
N ARG A 189 -7.23 -8.41 24.98
CA ARG A 189 -5.91 -7.98 24.48
C ARG A 189 -5.66 -8.63 23.12
N VAL A 190 -5.47 -7.79 22.11
CA VAL A 190 -5.14 -8.19 20.74
C VAL A 190 -3.74 -7.73 20.38
N ALA A 191 -2.96 -8.61 19.78
CA ALA A 191 -1.70 -8.27 19.14
C ALA A 191 -2.00 -7.67 17.76
N ILE A 192 -1.74 -6.37 17.58
CA ILE A 192 -1.82 -5.70 16.28
C ILE A 192 -0.40 -5.45 15.82
N ARG A 193 -0.06 -5.95 14.64
CA ARG A 193 1.21 -5.64 13.98
C ARG A 193 1.01 -4.41 13.12
N GLU A 194 1.78 -3.37 13.42
CA GLU A 194 1.82 -2.13 12.66
C GLU A 194 3.11 -2.11 11.85
N GLU A 195 2.99 -1.78 10.56
CA GLU A 195 4.14 -1.42 9.75
C GLU A 195 4.77 -0.15 10.32
N LYS A 196 6.10 -0.11 10.34
CA LYS A 196 6.89 1.03 10.78
C LYS A 196 8.05 1.27 9.82
N GLY A 197 8.13 2.52 9.39
CA GLY A 197 9.37 3.11 8.90
C GLY A 197 9.52 3.11 7.39
N SER A 198 8.61 2.51 6.61
CA SER A 198 8.66 2.63 5.15
C SER A 198 8.57 4.10 4.70
N ASP A 199 7.62 4.87 5.26
CA ASP A 199 7.44 6.31 4.98
C ASP A 199 8.66 7.13 5.41
N VAL A 200 9.18 6.85 6.61
CA VAL A 200 10.36 7.52 7.19
C VAL A 200 11.60 7.26 6.32
N ASN A 201 11.77 6.01 5.87
CA ASN A 201 12.84 5.64 4.97
C ASN A 201 12.71 6.38 3.63
N LEU A 202 11.51 6.45 3.05
CA LEU A 202 11.29 7.17 1.80
C LEU A 202 11.67 8.64 1.93
N ALA A 203 11.19 9.31 2.99
CA ALA A 203 11.54 10.70 3.29
C ALA A 203 13.04 10.92 3.49
N ALA A 204 13.69 10.06 4.28
CA ALA A 204 15.12 10.17 4.57
C ALA A 204 15.99 9.97 3.32
N TYR A 205 15.67 8.98 2.50
CA TYR A 205 16.38 8.74 1.24
C TYR A 205 16.14 9.86 0.23
N LEU A 206 14.91 10.38 0.13
CA LEU A 206 14.58 11.52 -0.74
C LEU A 206 15.46 12.73 -0.42
N VAL A 207 15.46 13.18 0.84
CA VAL A 207 16.24 14.35 1.25
C VAL A 207 17.74 14.11 1.04
N ARG A 208 18.24 12.93 1.45
CA ARG A 208 19.66 12.59 1.31
C ARG A 208 20.11 12.60 -0.16
N ASP A 209 19.36 11.94 -1.03
CA ASP A 209 19.73 11.78 -2.44
C ASP A 209 19.59 13.12 -3.17
N CYS A 210 18.59 13.95 -2.85
CA CYS A 210 18.49 15.31 -3.40
C CYS A 210 19.65 16.23 -2.99
N ILE A 211 20.32 15.97 -1.86
CA ILE A 211 21.50 16.75 -1.44
C ILE A 211 22.79 16.21 -2.06
N ARG A 212 22.89 14.89 -2.27
CA ARG A 212 24.16 14.22 -2.60
C ARG A 212 24.33 13.81 -4.05
N GLU A 213 23.23 13.57 -4.74
CA GLU A 213 23.24 13.02 -6.09
C GLU A 213 23.15 14.14 -7.13
N GLU A 214 23.75 13.90 -8.28
CA GLU A 214 23.45 14.69 -9.47
C GLU A 214 22.14 14.17 -10.08
N PHE A 215 21.15 15.05 -10.15
CA PHE A 215 19.88 14.79 -10.81
C PHE A 215 19.35 16.07 -11.45
N ASP A 216 18.34 15.94 -12.29
CA ASP A 216 17.62 17.09 -12.86
C ASP A 216 16.20 17.13 -12.32
N TYR A 217 15.57 15.97 -12.15
CA TYR A 217 14.21 15.85 -11.63
C TYR A 217 14.09 14.71 -10.63
N ALA A 218 13.18 14.87 -9.68
CA ALA A 218 12.75 13.78 -8.80
C ALA A 218 11.25 13.52 -8.94
N LEU A 219 10.86 12.25 -8.89
CA LEU A 219 9.47 11.79 -8.93
C LEU A 219 9.16 10.97 -7.69
N VAL A 220 8.18 11.41 -6.91
CA VAL A 220 7.65 10.69 -5.75
C VAL A 220 6.29 10.09 -6.11
N ILE A 221 6.22 8.77 -6.16
CA ILE A 221 4.98 8.02 -6.38
C ILE A 221 4.34 7.71 -5.03
N SER A 222 3.51 8.64 -4.56
CA SER A 222 2.71 8.51 -3.34
C SER A 222 1.59 9.57 -3.33
N ASN A 223 0.64 9.40 -2.41
CA ASN A 223 -0.38 10.36 -2.06
C ASN A 223 -0.43 10.60 -0.55
N ASP A 224 0.64 10.23 0.17
CA ASP A 224 0.75 10.47 1.60
C ASP A 224 1.15 11.92 1.89
N SER A 225 0.31 12.62 2.66
CA SER A 225 0.57 14.00 3.07
C SER A 225 1.70 14.13 4.07
N ASP A 226 2.08 13.05 4.75
CA ASP A 226 3.16 13.08 5.76
C ASP A 226 4.54 13.25 5.10
N LEU A 227 4.65 13.01 3.79
CA LEU A 227 5.86 13.27 2.99
C LEU A 227 6.05 14.74 2.62
N ALA A 228 5.05 15.61 2.83
CA ALA A 228 5.07 16.99 2.33
C ALA A 228 6.27 17.80 2.86
N ASP A 229 6.61 17.66 4.14
CA ASP A 229 7.72 18.41 4.73
C ASP A 229 9.08 17.92 4.19
N ALA A 230 9.21 16.60 3.95
CA ALA A 230 10.42 16.03 3.35
C ALA A 230 10.60 16.47 1.89
N ILE A 231 9.51 16.54 1.12
CA ILE A 231 9.52 17.03 -0.27
C ILE A 231 9.89 18.52 -0.31
N ALA A 232 9.28 19.33 0.56
CA ALA A 232 9.58 20.76 0.64
C ALA A 232 11.06 20.99 0.99
N LEU A 233 11.59 20.27 1.98
CA LEU A 233 12.99 20.35 2.38
C LEU A 233 13.93 19.89 1.25
N ALA A 234 13.65 18.75 0.61
CA ALA A 234 14.47 18.27 -0.50
C ALA A 234 14.49 19.25 -1.67
N ARG A 235 13.37 19.92 -1.97
CA ARG A 235 13.27 20.94 -3.01
C ARG A 235 14.05 22.19 -2.66
N GLU A 236 13.98 22.64 -1.41
CA GLU A 236 14.71 23.79 -0.89
C GLU A 236 16.23 23.56 -0.94
N GLU A 237 16.70 22.43 -0.42
CA GLU A 237 18.13 22.09 -0.34
C GLU A 237 18.76 21.83 -1.70
N SER A 238 18.03 21.19 -2.61
CA SER A 238 18.55 20.87 -3.96
C SER A 238 18.36 21.99 -4.97
N GLY A 239 17.38 22.87 -4.76
CA GLY A 239 16.94 23.87 -5.75
C GLY A 239 16.32 23.28 -7.01
N LYS A 240 16.00 21.96 -7.04
CA LYS A 240 15.56 21.24 -8.25
C LYS A 240 14.09 20.84 -8.19
N PRO A 241 13.44 20.60 -9.35
CA PRO A 241 12.04 20.19 -9.39
C PRO A 241 11.80 18.81 -8.78
N ILE A 242 10.78 18.72 -7.93
CA ILE A 242 10.30 17.46 -7.35
C ILE A 242 8.80 17.31 -7.62
N TYR A 243 8.43 16.28 -8.36
CA TYR A 243 7.04 16.00 -8.74
C TYR A 243 6.44 14.90 -7.87
N VAL A 244 5.14 14.99 -7.62
CA VAL A 244 4.37 13.96 -6.94
C VAL A 244 3.38 13.33 -7.91
N ALA A 245 3.41 12.01 -8.03
CA ALA A 245 2.46 11.24 -8.80
C ALA A 245 1.59 10.37 -7.89
N SER A 246 0.31 10.66 -7.86
CA SER A 246 -0.65 10.04 -6.97
C SER A 246 -1.31 8.81 -7.61
N PRO A 247 -1.26 7.64 -6.94
CA PRO A 247 -1.95 6.44 -7.39
C PRO A 247 -3.44 6.44 -7.00
N HIS A 248 -3.96 7.50 -6.39
CA HIS A 248 -5.36 7.56 -5.97
C HIS A 248 -6.25 8.08 -7.09
N TYR A 249 -7.18 7.21 -7.55
CA TYR A 249 -8.25 7.62 -8.45
C TYR A 249 -9.08 8.74 -7.81
N ARG A 250 -9.02 9.93 -8.41
CA ARG A 250 -9.93 11.03 -8.09
C ARG A 250 -10.89 11.19 -9.25
N ASN A 251 -12.18 11.10 -8.96
CA ASN A 251 -13.22 11.39 -9.94
C ASN A 251 -13.12 12.88 -10.30
N VAL A 252 -12.40 13.21 -11.39
CA VAL A 252 -11.99 14.58 -11.76
C VAL A 252 -13.18 15.54 -11.82
N ARG A 253 -14.37 15.01 -12.18
CA ARG A 253 -15.65 15.75 -12.21
C ARG A 253 -16.16 16.24 -10.84
N LYS A 254 -15.63 15.74 -9.71
CA LYS A 254 -15.97 16.18 -8.34
C LYS A 254 -14.76 16.78 -7.60
N ALA A 255 -13.63 16.99 -8.29
CA ALA A 255 -12.32 17.05 -7.65
C ALA A 255 -11.84 18.46 -7.24
N PHE A 256 -12.51 19.54 -7.65
CA PHE A 256 -12.09 20.89 -7.28
C PHE A 256 -13.22 21.75 -6.74
N PRO A 257 -12.96 22.52 -5.66
CA PRO A 257 -11.70 22.61 -4.91
C PRO A 257 -11.44 21.37 -4.03
N ILE A 258 -10.16 21.03 -3.84
CA ILE A 258 -9.70 20.03 -2.87
C ILE A 258 -10.03 20.59 -1.48
N LYS A 259 -11.02 20.01 -0.80
CA LYS A 259 -11.40 20.43 0.56
C LYS A 259 -10.52 19.84 1.67
N ASP A 260 -9.63 18.92 1.32
CA ASP A 260 -8.72 18.28 2.27
C ASP A 260 -7.43 19.09 2.41
N SER A 261 -7.25 19.74 3.55
CA SER A 261 -6.07 20.56 3.85
C SER A 261 -4.77 19.75 3.85
N ARG A 262 -4.82 18.45 4.16
CA ARG A 262 -3.62 17.60 4.18
C ARG A 262 -3.12 17.31 2.77
N GLN A 263 -4.04 16.99 1.87
CA GLN A 263 -3.68 16.78 0.47
C GLN A 263 -3.24 18.10 -0.19
N GLN A 264 -3.82 19.23 0.20
CA GLN A 264 -3.36 20.54 -0.26
C GLN A 264 -1.91 20.80 0.16
N LYS A 265 -1.53 20.47 1.40
CA LYS A 265 -0.14 20.59 1.88
C LYS A 265 0.85 19.82 1.00
N LEU A 266 0.51 18.57 0.63
CA LEU A 266 1.34 17.77 -0.27
C LEU A 266 1.50 18.44 -1.65
N ILE A 267 0.39 18.91 -2.22
CA ILE A 267 0.40 19.59 -3.52
C ILE A 267 1.27 20.84 -3.48
N ASP A 268 1.16 21.65 -2.42
CA ASP A 268 1.91 22.90 -2.28
C ASP A 268 3.42 22.66 -2.05
N SER A 269 3.79 21.52 -1.47
CA SER A 269 5.19 21.12 -1.27
C SER A 269 5.91 20.69 -2.56
N ALA A 270 5.18 20.19 -3.55
CA ALA A 270 5.73 19.69 -4.81
C ALA A 270 5.85 20.77 -5.89
N SER A 271 6.73 20.56 -6.87
CA SER A 271 6.82 21.37 -8.10
C SER A 271 5.68 21.08 -9.07
N GLY A 272 5.05 19.91 -8.94
CA GLY A 272 3.86 19.54 -9.68
C GLY A 272 3.22 18.30 -9.06
N TYR A 273 1.89 18.21 -9.19
CA TYR A 273 1.11 17.08 -8.72
C TYR A 273 0.33 16.47 -9.87
N HIS A 274 0.52 15.18 -10.10
CA HIS A 274 -0.08 14.43 -11.20
C HIS A 274 -0.90 13.26 -10.65
N VAL A 275 -2.09 13.04 -11.18
CA VAL A 275 -2.85 11.81 -10.89
C VAL A 275 -2.51 10.81 -11.96
N ILE A 276 -1.97 9.65 -11.57
CA ILE A 276 -1.53 8.64 -12.53
C ILE A 276 -2.74 8.10 -13.29
N ASP A 277 -2.69 8.17 -14.62
CA ASP A 277 -3.69 7.51 -15.44
C ASP A 277 -3.48 6.00 -15.41
N THR A 278 -4.44 5.28 -14.84
CA THR A 278 -4.39 3.81 -14.73
C THR A 278 -4.36 3.09 -16.09
N THR A 279 -4.63 3.78 -17.20
CA THR A 279 -4.52 3.21 -18.55
C THR A 279 -3.10 2.77 -18.92
N VAL A 280 -2.06 3.30 -18.25
CA VAL A 280 -0.66 2.90 -18.51
C VAL A 280 -0.24 1.62 -17.79
N LEU A 281 -1.00 1.19 -16.78
CA LEU A 281 -0.62 0.05 -15.94
C LEU A 281 -0.39 -1.26 -16.71
N PRO A 282 -1.21 -1.62 -17.73
CA PRO A 282 -0.97 -2.83 -18.53
C PRO A 282 0.38 -2.85 -19.25
N ASP A 283 0.83 -1.70 -19.76
CA ASP A 283 2.12 -1.60 -20.48
C ASP A 283 3.31 -1.52 -19.52
N CYS A 284 3.05 -1.16 -18.26
CA CYS A 284 4.05 -1.07 -17.19
C CYS A 284 4.25 -2.38 -16.43
N GLN A 285 3.79 -3.54 -16.94
CA GLN A 285 4.02 -4.82 -16.27
C GLN A 285 5.44 -5.36 -16.54
N PHE A 286 6.01 -6.06 -15.56
CA PHE A 286 7.15 -6.95 -15.78
C PHE A 286 6.75 -8.09 -16.76
N PRO A 287 7.73 -8.73 -17.43
CA PRO A 287 7.50 -10.01 -18.09
C PRO A 287 6.95 -11.06 -17.12
N ASP A 288 6.24 -12.07 -17.65
CA ASP A 288 5.64 -13.14 -16.84
C ASP A 288 6.67 -13.92 -16.00
N GLU A 289 7.91 -13.99 -16.47
CA GLU A 289 9.05 -14.55 -15.76
C GLU A 289 10.20 -13.55 -15.76
N VAL A 290 10.75 -13.28 -14.58
CA VAL A 290 11.87 -12.36 -14.39
C VAL A 290 13.01 -13.11 -13.71
N TRP A 291 14.15 -13.20 -14.39
CA TRP A 291 15.35 -13.76 -13.81
C TRP A 291 16.06 -12.71 -12.95
N ASN A 292 16.22 -12.98 -11.65
CA ASN A 292 17.02 -12.15 -10.77
C ASN A 292 18.44 -12.74 -10.69
N ALA A 293 19.40 -12.09 -11.36
CA ALA A 293 20.79 -12.51 -11.36
C ALA A 293 21.48 -12.37 -9.98
N LYS A 294 21.00 -11.47 -9.11
CA LYS A 294 21.55 -11.23 -7.76
C LYS A 294 21.22 -12.39 -6.81
N SER A 295 19.99 -12.90 -6.87
CA SER A 295 19.53 -14.00 -6.01
C SER A 295 19.62 -15.38 -6.67
N GLY A 296 19.73 -15.45 -8.00
CA GLY A 296 19.68 -16.71 -8.75
C GLY A 296 18.27 -17.34 -8.78
N ILE A 297 17.22 -16.55 -8.56
CA ILE A 297 15.83 -17.00 -8.49
C ILE A 297 15.02 -16.42 -9.64
N THR A 298 14.20 -17.25 -10.29
CA THR A 298 13.19 -16.77 -11.25
C THR A 298 11.92 -16.37 -10.51
N ALA A 299 11.58 -15.09 -10.54
CA ALA A 299 10.28 -14.60 -10.12
C ALA A 299 9.23 -14.85 -11.21
N ARG A 300 8.03 -15.29 -10.82
CA ARG A 300 6.95 -15.64 -11.76
C ARG A 300 5.71 -14.82 -11.42
N ARG A 301 5.09 -14.21 -12.44
CA ARG A 301 3.82 -13.48 -12.30
C ARG A 301 2.74 -14.41 -11.73
N PRO A 302 2.14 -14.07 -10.58
CA PRO A 302 1.05 -14.84 -9.98
C PRO A 302 -0.13 -15.03 -10.94
N LYS A 303 -0.78 -16.20 -10.89
CA LYS A 303 -1.86 -16.57 -11.82
C LYS A 303 -3.07 -15.62 -11.72
N ASP A 304 -3.38 -15.16 -10.52
CA ASP A 304 -4.46 -14.22 -10.22
C ASP A 304 -4.15 -12.79 -10.72
N TRP A 305 -2.91 -12.52 -11.12
CA TRP A 305 -2.48 -11.23 -11.68
C TRP A 305 -2.32 -11.29 -13.21
N ARG A 306 -2.72 -12.38 -13.88
CA ARG A 306 -2.70 -12.54 -15.34
C ARG A 306 -4.01 -12.13 -16.01
#